data_AF-A0A1U8BA04-F1
#
_entry.id   AF-A0A1U8BA04-F1
#
_cell.length_a   1.000
_cell.length_b   1.000
_cell.length_c   1.000
_cell.angle_alpha   90.00
_cell.angle_beta   90.00
_cell.angle_gamma   90.00
#
_symmetry.space_group_name_H-M   'P 1'
#
loop_
_entity.id
_entity.type
_entity.pdbx_description
1 polymer ?
#
loop_
_entity_poly.entity_id
_entity_poly.type
_entity_poly.pdbx_seq_one_letter_code
_entity_poly.pdbx_strand_id
1 'polypeptide(L)' 'MADEIELKTAPADFRFPTANQTRHCFTRYIEFHRCLQAKGEESGECDKFARYYRSLCPGEWIERWNEQRENRTFPGPL' A
#
# COMPACT_ATOMS: atom_id res chain seq x y z
N MET A 1 -3.59 27.44 -12.54
CA MET A 1 -3.59 26.50 -13.67
C MET A 1 -4.16 25.22 -13.13
N ALA A 2 -5.31 24.75 -13.64
CA ALA A 2 -5.85 23.48 -13.21
C ALA A 2 -4.91 22.39 -13.72
N ASP A 3 -4.20 21.74 -12.81
CA ASP A 3 -3.39 20.57 -13.11
C ASP A 3 -4.32 19.51 -13.73
N GLU A 4 -3.94 18.96 -14.87
CA GLU A 4 -4.75 17.97 -15.59
C GLU A 4 -4.84 16.69 -14.73
N ILE A 5 -6.03 16.41 -14.19
CA ILE A 5 -6.23 15.28 -13.26
C ILE A 5 -6.10 13.97 -14.05
N GLU A 6 -4.95 13.31 -13.93
CA GLU A 6 -4.76 11.98 -14.51
C GLU A 6 -5.54 10.92 -13.71
N LEU A 7 -6.65 10.43 -14.30
CA LEU A 7 -7.47 9.36 -13.73
C LEU A 7 -6.78 7.99 -13.88
N LYS A 8 -5.95 7.63 -12.90
CA LYS A 8 -5.26 6.34 -12.82
C LYS A 8 -5.49 5.67 -11.45
N THR A 9 -5.51 4.35 -11.42
CA THR A 9 -5.65 3.54 -10.19
C THR A 9 -4.71 2.33 -10.21
N ALA A 10 -4.75 1.50 -9.16
CA ALA A 10 -3.95 0.29 -9.07
C ALA A 10 -4.25 -0.67 -10.24
N PRO A 11 -3.21 -1.25 -10.89
CA PRO A 11 -3.42 -2.22 -11.97
C PRO A 11 -3.95 -3.56 -11.45
N ALA A 12 -4.53 -4.35 -12.35
CA ALA A 12 -4.90 -5.73 -12.05
C ALA A 12 -3.65 -6.57 -11.77
N ASP A 13 -3.66 -7.34 -10.68
CA ASP A 13 -2.58 -8.24 -10.30
C ASP A 13 -3.05 -9.70 -10.45
N PHE A 14 -2.41 -10.43 -11.37
CA PHE A 14 -2.77 -11.82 -11.68
C PHE A 14 -2.58 -12.78 -10.49
N ARG A 15 -1.84 -12.39 -9.44
CA ARG A 15 -1.73 -13.15 -8.19
C ARG A 15 -3.03 -13.17 -7.39
N PHE A 16 -3.93 -12.21 -7.64
CA PHE A 16 -5.20 -12.03 -6.91
C PHE A 16 -6.41 -11.96 -7.85
N PRO A 17 -6.73 -13.05 -8.60
CA PRO A 17 -7.80 -13.03 -9.61
C PRO A 17 -9.22 -13.11 -9.02
N THR A 18 -9.35 -13.39 -7.72
CA THR A 18 -10.64 -13.58 -7.06
C THR A 18 -11.29 -12.25 -6.67
N ALA A 19 -12.61 -12.25 -6.50
CA ALA A 19 -13.34 -11.06 -6.01
C ALA A 19 -12.88 -10.58 -4.62
N ASN A 20 -12.35 -11.48 -3.77
CA ASN A 20 -11.78 -11.09 -2.48
C ASN A 20 -10.41 -10.41 -2.68
N GLN A 21 -10.37 -9.08 -2.50
CA GLN A 21 -9.17 -8.24 -2.65
C GLN A 21 -8.45 -7.95 -1.33
N THR A 22 -8.89 -8.52 -0.19
CA THR A 22 -8.27 -8.30 1.12
C THR A 22 -6.78 -8.65 1.13
N ARG A 23 -6.39 -9.79 0.53
CA ARG A 23 -4.98 -10.19 0.43
C ARG A 23 -4.19 -9.27 -0.50
N HIS A 24 -4.80 -8.75 -1.55
CA HIS A 24 -4.15 -7.82 -2.47
C HIS A 24 -3.80 -6.51 -1.76
N CYS A 25 -4.78 -5.91 -1.08
CA CYS A 25 -4.58 -4.74 -0.23
C CYS A 25 -3.45 -4.95 0.79
N PHE A 26 -3.52 -6.03 1.58
CA PHE A 26 -2.52 -6.32 2.60
C PHE A 26 -1.11 -6.51 2.01
N THR A 27 -0.99 -7.21 0.88
CA THR A 27 0.30 -7.42 0.20
C THR A 27 0.91 -6.10 -0.25
N ARG A 28 0.12 -5.18 -0.83
CA ARG A 28 0.63 -3.86 -1.26
C ARG A 28 1.09 -3.00 -0.09
N TYR A 29 0.39 -3.05 1.04
CA TYR A 29 0.79 -2.35 2.26
C TYR A 29 2.14 -2.86 2.79
N ILE A 30 2.33 -4.19 2.82
CA ILE A 30 3.61 -4.80 3.23
C ILE A 30 4.74 -4.46 2.23
N GLU A 31 4.49 -4.56 0.92
CA GLU A 31 5.47 -4.25 -0.13
C GLU A 31 5.96 -2.80 -0.02
N PHE A 32 5.08 -1.85 0.28
CA PHE A 32 5.45 -0.45 0.52
C PHE A 32 6.41 -0.31 1.70
N HIS A 33 6.08 -0.88 2.85
CA HIS A 33 6.91 -0.73 4.04
C HIS A 33 8.23 -1.50 3.97
N ARG A 34 8.26 -2.66 3.31
CA ARG A 34 9.52 -3.35 3.00
C ARG A 34 10.39 -2.54 2.06
N CYS A 35 9.78 -1.89 1.05
CA CYS A 35 10.50 -1.00 0.15
C CYS A 35 11.15 0.16 0.91
N LEU A 36 10.40 0.80 1.83
CA LEU A 36 10.93 1.88 2.67
C LEU A 36 12.09 1.41 3.55
N GLN A 37 12.00 0.23 4.17
CA GLN A 37 13.08 -0.31 4.99
C GLN A 37 14.33 -0.66 4.17
N ALA A 38 14.17 -1.19 2.96
CA ALA A 38 15.28 -1.64 2.13
C ALA A 38 15.97 -0.50 1.37
N LYS A 39 15.22 0.48 0.87
CA LYS A 39 15.71 1.53 -0.04
C LYS A 39 15.76 2.93 0.57
N GLY A 40 15.10 3.15 1.71
CA GLY A 40 14.92 4.48 2.26
C GLY A 40 13.85 5.31 1.52
N GLU A 41 13.40 6.39 2.15
CA GLU A 41 12.29 7.23 1.66
C GLU A 41 12.65 8.03 0.39
N GLU A 42 13.93 8.22 0.08
CA GLU A 42 14.41 9.12 -0.97
C GLU A 42 14.34 8.56 -2.40
N SER A 43 14.11 7.25 -2.57
CA SER A 43 14.20 6.65 -3.92
C SER A 43 13.01 6.95 -4.82
N GLY A 44 11.86 7.41 -4.28
CA GLY A 44 10.59 7.59 -5.02
C GLY A 44 10.00 6.30 -5.62
N GLU A 45 10.77 5.21 -5.66
CA GLU A 45 10.35 3.91 -6.16
C GLU A 45 9.27 3.25 -5.30
N CYS A 46 9.17 3.65 -4.02
CA CYS A 46 8.18 3.14 -3.09
C CYS A 46 6.82 3.85 -3.22
N ASP A 47 6.76 5.06 -3.80
CA ASP A 47 5.52 5.82 -3.99
C ASP A 47 4.49 5.08 -4.84
N LYS A 48 4.93 4.26 -5.80
CA LYS A 48 4.02 3.44 -6.60
C LYS A 48 3.21 2.48 -5.72
N PHE A 49 3.87 1.85 -4.73
CA PHE A 49 3.20 0.95 -3.78
C PHE A 49 2.31 1.75 -2.83
N ALA A 50 2.73 2.97 -2.47
CA ALA A 50 1.91 3.88 -1.67
C ALA A 50 0.58 4.21 -2.34
N ARG A 51 0.63 4.55 -3.63
CA ARG A 51 -0.58 4.80 -4.44
C ARG A 51 -1.46 3.56 -4.50
N TYR A 52 -0.87 2.37 -4.73
CA TYR A 52 -1.65 1.14 -4.88
C TYR A 52 -2.37 0.72 -3.60
N TYR A 53 -1.70 0.69 -2.43
CA TYR A 53 -2.39 0.28 -1.21
C TYR A 53 -3.46 1.31 -0.80
N ARG A 54 -3.24 2.61 -1.05
CA ARG A 54 -4.25 3.66 -0.80
C ARG A 54 -5.49 3.53 -1.70
N SER A 55 -5.33 3.03 -2.92
CA SER A 55 -6.45 2.78 -3.83
C SER A 55 -7.21 1.47 -3.53
N LEU A 56 -6.54 0.48 -2.93
CA LEU A 56 -7.12 -0.86 -2.71
C LEU A 56 -7.68 -1.05 -1.29
N CYS A 57 -7.04 -0.46 -0.28
CA CYS A 57 -7.37 -0.68 1.12
C CYS A 57 -8.40 0.35 1.62
N PRO A 58 -9.35 -0.06 2.48
CA PRO A 58 -10.15 0.87 3.26
C PRO A 58 -9.24 1.75 4.14
N GLY A 59 -9.58 3.05 4.28
CA GLY A 59 -8.83 3.99 5.11
C GLY A 59 -8.68 3.50 6.56
N GLU A 60 -9.77 3.04 7.16
CA GLU A 60 -9.79 2.49 8.52
C GLU A 60 -8.76 1.37 8.74
N TRP A 61 -8.56 0.50 7.74
CA TRP A 61 -7.60 -0.60 7.86
C TRP A 61 -6.17 -0.09 7.87
N ILE A 62 -5.88 0.89 7.01
CA ILE A 62 -4.56 1.53 6.93
C ILE A 62 -4.26 2.23 8.26
N GLU A 63 -5.20 3.01 8.79
CA GLU A 63 -5.05 3.73 10.05
C GLU A 63 -4.75 2.76 11.20
N ARG A 64 -5.57 1.72 11.34
CA ARG A 64 -5.36 0.70 12.38
C ARG A 64 -4.02 -0.02 12.25
N TRP A 65 -3.58 -0.34 11.03
CA TRP A 65 -2.28 -0.96 10.82
C TRP A 65 -1.12 -0.01 11.11
N ASN A 66 -1.27 1.28 10.81
CA ASN A 66 -0.28 2.30 11.17
C ASN A 66 -0.13 2.40 12.70
N GLU A 67 -1.24 2.48 13.44
CA GLU A 67 -1.23 2.50 14.90
C GLU A 67 -0.57 1.23 15.47
N GLN A 68 -0.88 0.05 14.92
CA GLN A 68 -0.24 -1.21 15.33
C GLN A 68 1.27 -1.21 15.06
N ARG A 69 1.72 -0.58 13.97
CA ARG A 69 3.16 -0.47 13.66
C ARG A 69 3.87 0.48 14.60
N GLU A 70 3.27 1.63 14.91
CA GLU A 70 3.79 2.59 15.89
C GLU A 70 3.90 1.96 17.28
N ASN A 71 2.88 1.17 17.66
CA ASN A 71 2.85 0.42 18.92
C ASN A 71 3.69 -0.87 18.89
N ARG A 72 4.34 -1.21 17.77
CA ARG A 72 5.13 -2.45 17.56
C ARG A 72 4.33 -3.74 17.80
N THR A 73 3.01 -3.72 17.62
CA THR A 73 2.09 -4.86 17.76
C THR A 73 1.60 -5.40 16.42
N PHE A 74 2.12 -4.88 15.31
CA PHE A 74 1.72 -5.31 13.97
C PHE A 74 2.08 -6.78 13.69
N PRO A 75 1.11 -7.65 13.36
CA PRO A 75 1.35 -9.09 13.21
C PRO A 75 1.91 -9.49 11.83
N GLY A 76 2.01 -8.55 10.89
CA GLY A 76 2.47 -8.82 9.53
C GLY A 76 4.00 -8.80 9.38
N PRO A 77 4.53 -9.42 8.31
CA PRO A 77 5.97 -9.58 8.13
C PRO A 77 6.58 -8.32 7.49
N LEU A 78 6.93 -7.34 8.33
CA LEU A 78 7.63 -6.11 7.96
C LEU A 78 9.13 -6.28 8.03
#